data_AF-A0A534QJL1-F1
#
_entry.id   AF-A0A534QJL1-F1
#
_cell.length_a   1.000
_cell.length_b   1.000
_cell.length_c   1.000
_cell.angle_alpha   90.00
_cell.angle_beta   90.00
_cell.angle_gamma   90.00
#
_symmetry.space_group_name_H-M   'P 1'
#
loop_
_entity.id
_entity.type
_entity.pdbx_description
1 polymer ?
#
loop_
_entity_poly.entity_id
_entity_poly.type
_entity_poly.pdbx_seq_one_letter_code
_entity_poly.pdbx_strand_id
1 'polypeptide(L)'
;MRGPRAHRLAGAEAEGHDVRLGRDPRCLQADGLARVLEAPAPRGEGRGVARHRLRRVRRPLRPLCPDRERAPHAPGRARHPAGARGGPRPEAAARRHGLTRRPPGVAAPVRVGLIGFGTIGTGVLKLLRAHRADITRRAGRPIEIVAIADLDLETDRGIPAAPARFTKDALSVIEDPSIPIIIELIGGYEPARRFVLAAIRAGKDVVTANKALLAVHGQEIVAAAEARGVRLGFEASVGGGIPILRTLKEGLAGDRTAAVYGIVNGTCNHILTTMTREGRSFGDVLAEAQRLGLAEADPSTDVDGIDSAHKLALLTTLAFNVAPRFADIPTEGIRRIEPADIAFARELGYTIKLLAIAKDGRDAIEARVHPTMIPNGHLLADVGGNFNAIFVRGAALGPTMYYGQGAGSMPTATAVVADLIAAARDREIGSGVRVPPWGVPRRALRPLPIRPLDALEGEYYLRFMALDRPGVLARIAGILGRADISIASV
;
A
#
# COMPACT_ATOMS: atom_id res chain seq x y z
N MET A 1 3.77 48.93 -59.82
CA MET A 1 4.04 47.47 -59.78
C MET A 1 4.66 47.12 -58.43
N ARG A 2 3.99 46.21 -57.70
CA ARG A 2 4.40 45.35 -56.57
C ARG A 2 5.69 45.67 -55.78
N GLY A 3 5.52 46.03 -54.50
CA GLY A 3 6.49 45.77 -53.42
C GLY A 3 6.13 44.50 -52.63
N PRO A 4 7.09 43.78 -52.01
CA PRO A 4 6.83 42.48 -51.40
C PRO A 4 6.39 42.57 -49.93
N ARG A 5 5.20 42.02 -49.70
CA ARG A 5 4.61 41.39 -48.50
C ARG A 5 5.37 41.48 -47.17
N ALA A 6 4.80 42.25 -46.25
CA ALA A 6 4.97 42.05 -44.81
C ALA A 6 4.20 40.78 -44.38
N HIS A 7 4.91 39.74 -43.97
CA HIS A 7 4.30 38.66 -43.19
C HIS A 7 4.15 39.14 -41.75
N ARG A 8 2.94 39.60 -41.40
CA ARG A 8 2.45 39.58 -40.02
C ARG A 8 2.42 38.12 -39.59
N LEU A 9 3.27 37.73 -38.65
CA LEU A 9 2.99 36.56 -37.83
C LEU A 9 1.85 36.95 -36.90
N ALA A 10 0.64 36.56 -37.33
CA ALA A 10 -0.56 36.56 -36.52
C ALA A 10 -0.36 35.65 -35.29
N GLY A 11 -1.08 35.97 -34.23
CA GLY A 11 -0.87 35.45 -32.88
C GLY A 11 -0.83 33.94 -32.80
N ALA A 12 0.25 33.43 -32.21
CA ALA A 12 0.18 32.20 -31.43
C ALA A 12 -0.22 32.64 -30.02
N GLU A 13 -1.51 32.51 -29.71
CA GLU A 13 -1.97 32.53 -28.32
C GLU A 13 -1.20 31.44 -27.58
N ALA A 14 -0.51 31.81 -26.50
CA ALA A 14 -0.01 30.84 -25.56
C ALA A 14 -1.25 30.12 -24.99
N GLU A 15 -1.37 28.81 -25.23
CA GLU A 15 -2.40 27.99 -24.59
C GLU A 15 -2.12 28.00 -23.08
N GLY A 16 -2.74 28.95 -22.40
CA GLY A 16 -2.69 29.10 -20.96
C GLY A 16 -3.45 27.94 -20.31
N HIS A 17 -2.72 26.98 -19.78
CA HIS A 17 -3.24 26.18 -18.69
C HIS A 17 -3.19 27.05 -17.42
N ASP A 18 -4.31 27.70 -17.14
CA ASP A 18 -4.50 28.58 -15.99
C ASP A 18 -4.17 27.86 -14.67
N VAL A 19 -3.09 28.27 -14.00
CA VAL A 19 -2.89 27.99 -12.58
C VAL A 19 -3.66 29.07 -11.81
N ARG A 20 -4.81 28.70 -11.24
CA ARG A 20 -5.59 29.60 -10.36
C ARG A 20 -4.98 29.58 -8.96
N LEU A 21 -4.66 30.77 -8.45
CA LEU A 21 -4.01 30.98 -7.16
C LEU A 21 -5.06 31.08 -6.03
N GLY A 22 -4.84 30.34 -4.95
CA GLY A 22 -5.61 30.40 -3.70
C GLY A 22 -5.40 31.72 -2.92
N ARG A 23 -6.21 31.95 -1.88
CA ARG A 23 -6.53 33.30 -1.37
C ARG A 23 -5.75 33.82 -0.14
N ASP A 24 -4.83 33.08 0.50
CA ASP A 24 -4.07 33.60 1.67
C ASP A 24 -2.89 32.66 2.07
N PRO A 25 -1.60 33.00 1.85
CA PRO A 25 -0.47 32.15 2.22
C PRO A 25 0.30 32.73 3.43
N ARG A 26 -0.19 32.49 4.64
CA ARG A 26 0.57 32.78 5.87
C ARG A 26 0.54 31.59 6.82
N CYS A 27 1.26 30.53 6.48
CA CYS A 27 1.96 29.65 7.43
C CYS A 27 2.76 28.56 6.69
N LEU A 28 4.09 28.69 6.63
CA LEU A 28 4.98 27.57 6.27
C LEU A 28 4.82 26.42 7.29
N GLN A 29 4.07 25.37 6.94
CA GLN A 29 4.25 24.08 7.59
C GLN A 29 5.47 23.41 6.96
N ALA A 30 6.49 23.12 7.78
CA ALA A 30 7.68 22.41 7.34
C ALA A 30 7.29 20.99 6.87
N ASP A 31 7.20 20.82 5.55
CA ASP A 31 6.85 19.56 4.92
C ASP A 31 7.93 18.50 5.16
N GLY A 32 7.47 17.30 5.52
CA GLY A 32 8.31 16.24 6.10
C GLY A 32 9.33 15.58 5.18
N LEU A 33 9.41 15.95 3.91
CA LEU A 33 10.38 15.38 2.97
C LEU A 33 11.79 15.94 3.17
N ALA A 34 11.93 17.15 3.72
CA ALA A 34 13.21 17.87 3.81
C ALA A 34 14.10 17.52 5.02
N ARG A 35 13.64 16.71 6.00
CA ARG A 35 14.36 16.50 7.28
C ARG A 35 15.02 15.13 7.47
N VAL A 36 15.88 14.72 6.54
CA VAL A 36 16.76 13.52 6.73
C VAL A 36 18.25 13.88 6.84
N LEU A 37 18.62 15.17 6.80
CA LEU A 37 20.01 15.62 6.97
C LEU A 37 20.16 16.53 8.19
N GLU A 38 20.04 15.98 9.40
CA GLU A 38 20.61 16.64 10.59
C GLU A 38 21.64 15.70 11.23
N ALA A 39 22.91 15.93 10.87
CA ALA A 39 24.04 15.52 11.68
C ALA A 39 24.01 16.29 13.02
N PRO A 40 24.40 15.67 14.15
CA PRO A 40 24.37 16.35 15.43
C PRO A 40 25.32 17.55 15.43
N ALA A 41 24.82 18.70 15.89
CA ALA A 41 25.59 19.94 15.99
C ALA A 41 26.92 19.74 16.74
N PRO A 42 28.03 20.38 16.30
CA PRO A 42 29.29 20.31 17.00
C PRO A 42 29.15 21.03 18.35
N ARG A 43 29.27 20.28 19.44
CA ARG A 43 29.29 20.84 20.80
C ARG A 43 30.56 21.68 20.98
N GLY A 44 30.37 22.98 21.00
CA GLY A 44 31.36 23.96 21.46
C GLY A 44 31.64 23.83 22.96
N GLU A 45 32.86 24.25 23.30
CA GLU A 45 33.52 24.14 24.58
C GLU A 45 32.87 24.93 25.73
N GLY A 46 33.03 24.37 26.95
CA GLY A 46 33.22 25.17 28.16
C GLY A 46 31.99 25.57 28.96
N ARG A 47 31.73 24.84 30.06
CA ARG A 47 31.70 25.39 31.45
C ARG A 47 31.25 24.33 32.47
N GLY A 48 32.01 24.22 33.56
CA GLY A 48 31.47 23.91 34.89
C GLY A 48 31.52 22.45 35.36
N VAL A 49 32.54 22.12 36.13
CA VAL A 49 32.76 20.84 36.84
C VAL A 49 31.91 20.74 38.11
N ALA A 50 31.38 19.55 38.44
CA ALA A 50 31.12 19.12 39.83
C ALA A 50 31.32 17.59 40.01
N ARG A 51 32.60 17.22 40.13
CA ARG A 51 33.24 16.21 41.02
C ARG A 51 32.47 14.97 41.58
N HIS A 52 33.07 13.80 41.27
CA HIS A 52 33.30 12.58 42.10
C HIS A 52 32.11 11.62 42.36
N ARG A 53 32.20 10.27 42.25
CA ARG A 53 33.32 9.31 42.37
C ARG A 53 33.09 8.07 41.46
N LEU A 54 34.09 7.67 40.68
CA LEU A 54 34.18 6.35 40.03
C LEU A 54 35.17 5.48 40.81
N ARG A 55 34.73 4.29 41.25
CA ARG A 55 35.62 3.23 41.74
C ARG A 55 36.16 2.44 40.55
N ARG A 56 37.50 2.37 40.44
CA ARG A 56 38.23 1.48 39.54
C ARG A 56 38.06 0.03 40.00
N VAL A 57 37.74 -0.87 39.07
CA VAL A 57 38.14 -2.28 39.15
C VAL A 57 38.86 -2.63 37.85
N ARG A 58 40.15 -2.97 37.98
CA ARG A 58 41.02 -3.47 36.92
C ARG A 58 40.66 -4.93 36.62
N ARG A 59 40.38 -5.28 35.37
CA ARG A 59 40.68 -6.62 34.81
C ARG A 59 41.08 -6.49 33.33
N PRO A 60 42.04 -7.30 32.85
CA PRO A 60 42.67 -7.12 31.56
C PRO A 60 41.79 -7.61 30.40
N LEU A 61 41.98 -6.98 29.23
CA LEU A 61 41.38 -7.35 27.95
C LEU A 61 41.87 -8.75 27.53
N ARG A 62 40.93 -9.63 27.15
CA ARG A 62 41.24 -10.91 26.49
C ARG A 62 41.24 -10.74 24.96
N PRO A 63 42.07 -11.49 24.22
CA PRO A 63 42.15 -11.39 22.76
C PRO A 63 40.89 -11.96 22.08
N LEU A 64 40.54 -11.37 20.94
CA LEU A 64 39.54 -11.87 19.99
C LEU A 64 40.06 -13.16 19.33
N CYS A 65 39.26 -14.24 19.38
CA CYS A 65 39.45 -15.41 18.53
C CYS A 65 38.33 -15.45 17.48
N PRO A 66 38.66 -15.77 16.20
CA PRO A 66 37.71 -15.95 15.12
C PRO A 66 37.10 -17.36 15.15
N ASP A 67 35.89 -17.46 14.61
CA ASP A 67 35.17 -18.70 14.24
C ASP A 67 34.71 -19.65 15.36
N ARG A 68 33.40 -19.64 15.63
CA ARG A 68 32.44 -20.77 15.46
C ARG A 68 31.20 -20.66 16.36
N GLU A 69 30.12 -21.21 15.82
CA GLU A 69 28.75 -21.33 16.29
C GLU A 69 28.55 -21.60 17.80
N ARG A 70 27.51 -20.99 18.38
CA ARG A 70 27.07 -21.29 19.76
C ARG A 70 26.23 -22.56 19.78
N ALA A 71 26.71 -23.58 20.49
CA ALA A 71 25.88 -24.69 20.94
C ALA A 71 24.83 -24.24 21.98
N PRO A 72 23.62 -24.82 22.04
CA PRO A 72 22.59 -24.47 23.00
C PRO A 72 22.92 -24.96 24.42
N HIS A 73 22.43 -24.21 25.42
CA HIS A 73 22.65 -24.47 26.84
C HIS A 73 21.96 -25.75 27.34
N ALA A 74 22.65 -26.50 28.21
CA ALA A 74 22.11 -27.66 28.91
C ALA A 74 21.04 -27.26 29.96
N PRO A 75 19.98 -28.07 30.17
CA PRO A 75 18.92 -27.75 31.13
C PRO A 75 19.40 -27.91 32.58
N GLY A 76 19.28 -26.82 33.35
CA GLY A 76 19.62 -26.77 34.77
C GLY A 76 18.68 -27.64 35.61
N ARG A 77 19.27 -28.50 36.46
CA ARG A 77 18.56 -29.31 37.46
C ARG A 77 18.07 -28.42 38.61
N ALA A 78 16.76 -28.38 38.84
CA ALA A 78 16.16 -27.80 40.03
C ALA A 78 16.49 -28.66 41.26
N ARG A 79 17.05 -28.05 42.31
CA ARG A 79 17.22 -28.64 43.64
C ARG A 79 15.96 -28.37 44.46
N HIS A 80 15.20 -29.40 44.78
CA HIS A 80 14.17 -29.34 45.84
C HIS A 80 14.78 -29.85 47.16
N PRO A 81 14.57 -29.17 48.30
CA PRO A 81 14.82 -29.75 49.60
C PRO A 81 13.61 -30.59 50.06
N ALA A 82 13.92 -31.72 50.67
CA ALA A 82 12.95 -32.65 51.24
C ALA A 82 12.50 -32.23 52.65
N GLY A 83 11.22 -32.43 52.96
CA GLY A 83 10.75 -32.76 54.31
C GLY A 83 9.91 -31.72 55.04
N ALA A 84 8.59 -31.92 55.07
CA ALA A 84 7.74 -31.75 56.26
C ALA A 84 6.38 -32.44 56.05
N ARG A 85 5.98 -33.28 57.02
CA ARG A 85 4.74 -34.06 57.06
C ARG A 85 3.58 -33.25 57.68
N GLY A 86 2.33 -33.55 57.30
CA GLY A 86 1.17 -33.51 58.21
C GLY A 86 -0.10 -32.79 57.74
N GLY A 87 -1.20 -33.53 57.58
CA GLY A 87 -2.60 -33.02 57.69
C GLY A 87 -3.51 -33.25 56.48
N PRO A 88 -4.65 -33.97 56.60
CA PRO A 88 -5.57 -34.23 55.49
C PRO A 88 -6.48 -33.01 55.23
N ARG A 89 -6.62 -32.62 53.95
CA ARG A 89 -7.58 -31.61 53.49
C ARG A 89 -8.87 -32.29 52.99
N PRO A 90 -10.06 -31.72 53.25
CA PRO A 90 -11.32 -32.38 52.93
C PRO A 90 -11.61 -32.32 51.42
N GLU A 91 -12.23 -33.40 50.93
CA GLU A 91 -12.66 -33.60 49.56
C GLU A 91 -13.72 -32.57 49.16
N ALA A 92 -13.37 -31.66 48.25
CA ALA A 92 -14.33 -30.90 47.47
C ALA A 92 -14.54 -31.63 46.13
N ALA A 93 -15.77 -32.10 45.92
CA ALA A 93 -16.23 -32.83 44.75
C ALA A 93 -16.02 -32.03 43.45
N ALA A 94 -14.92 -32.31 42.75
CA ALA A 94 -14.74 -31.91 41.37
C ALA A 94 -15.47 -32.91 40.47
N ARG A 95 -16.64 -32.50 39.96
CA ARG A 95 -17.35 -33.18 38.86
C ARG A 95 -16.39 -33.34 37.69
N ARG A 96 -15.86 -34.54 37.50
CA ARG A 96 -15.11 -34.93 36.30
C ARG A 96 -16.09 -35.09 35.15
N HIS A 97 -16.35 -34.02 34.41
CA HIS A 97 -16.72 -34.17 33.01
C HIS A 97 -15.52 -34.77 32.29
N GLY A 98 -15.67 -36.01 31.84
CA GLY A 98 -14.69 -36.71 31.03
C GLY A 98 -14.47 -35.98 29.71
N LEU A 99 -13.53 -35.04 29.71
CA LEU A 99 -12.86 -34.63 28.48
C LEU A 99 -11.90 -35.75 28.12
N THR A 100 -12.41 -36.78 27.46
CA THR A 100 -11.59 -37.63 26.61
C THR A 100 -10.91 -36.70 25.60
N ARG A 101 -9.63 -36.34 25.85
CA ARG A 101 -8.79 -35.67 24.84
C ARG A 101 -8.69 -36.63 23.67
N ARG A 102 -9.54 -36.39 22.67
CA ARG A 102 -9.31 -36.86 21.30
C ARG A 102 -7.85 -36.49 20.96
N PRO A 103 -7.06 -37.38 20.33
CA PRO A 103 -5.84 -36.93 19.67
C PRO A 103 -6.22 -35.76 18.74
N PRO A 104 -5.35 -34.76 18.49
CA PRO A 104 -5.70 -33.62 17.66
C PRO A 104 -5.93 -34.12 16.22
N GLY A 105 -7.16 -34.55 15.96
CA GLY A 105 -7.66 -34.76 14.62
C GLY A 105 -7.65 -33.40 13.95
N VAL A 106 -7.01 -33.31 12.79
CA VAL A 106 -7.01 -32.11 11.96
C VAL A 106 -8.47 -31.65 11.83
N ALA A 107 -8.77 -30.43 12.29
CA ALA A 107 -10.11 -29.86 12.18
C ALA A 107 -10.56 -29.88 10.71
N ALA A 108 -11.87 -30.02 10.48
CA ALA A 108 -12.42 -30.15 9.13
C ALA A 108 -11.94 -28.99 8.22
N PRO A 109 -11.57 -29.26 6.95
CA PRO A 109 -11.11 -28.23 6.04
C PRO A 109 -12.12 -27.09 5.87
N VAL A 110 -11.62 -25.85 5.78
CA VAL A 110 -12.43 -24.73 5.29
C VAL A 110 -12.49 -24.82 3.77
N ARG A 111 -13.71 -24.99 3.26
CA ARG A 111 -13.99 -25.01 1.83
C ARG A 111 -14.09 -23.58 1.31
N VAL A 112 -13.44 -23.32 0.17
CA VAL A 112 -13.34 -21.99 -0.42
C VAL A 112 -13.75 -22.05 -1.89
N GLY A 113 -14.55 -21.07 -2.31
CA GLY A 113 -14.91 -20.82 -3.70
C GLY A 113 -14.01 -19.74 -4.27
N LEU A 114 -13.56 -19.91 -5.51
CA LEU A 114 -12.74 -18.94 -6.22
C LEU A 114 -13.48 -18.44 -7.46
N ILE A 115 -13.59 -17.12 -7.63
CA ILE A 115 -14.20 -16.48 -8.80
C ILE A 115 -13.10 -15.68 -9.51
N GLY A 116 -12.77 -16.07 -10.73
CA GLY A 116 -11.61 -15.57 -11.47
C GLY A 116 -10.37 -16.41 -11.20
N PHE A 117 -9.94 -17.18 -12.18
CA PHE A 117 -8.83 -18.13 -12.07
C PHE A 117 -7.66 -17.77 -12.99
N GLY A 118 -7.44 -16.47 -13.26
CA GLY A 118 -6.31 -15.99 -14.05
C GLY A 118 -4.97 -16.05 -13.30
N THR A 119 -4.08 -15.10 -13.61
CA THR A 119 -2.72 -15.03 -13.05
C THR A 119 -2.67 -15.05 -11.52
N ILE A 120 -3.56 -14.34 -10.83
CA ILE A 120 -3.59 -14.33 -9.36
C ILE A 120 -4.24 -15.59 -8.80
N GLY A 121 -5.38 -16.03 -9.37
CA GLY A 121 -6.11 -17.21 -8.91
C GLY A 121 -5.28 -18.49 -8.99
N THR A 122 -4.51 -18.66 -10.07
CA THR A 122 -3.53 -19.75 -10.21
C THR A 122 -2.41 -19.66 -9.17
N GLY A 123 -1.93 -18.44 -8.87
CA GLY A 123 -0.95 -18.17 -7.81
C GLY A 123 -1.47 -18.58 -6.43
N VAL A 124 -2.75 -18.31 -6.13
CA VAL A 124 -3.38 -18.71 -4.86
C VAL A 124 -3.41 -20.24 -4.74
N LEU A 125 -3.83 -20.94 -5.80
CA LEU A 125 -3.86 -22.40 -5.80
C LEU A 125 -2.46 -23.00 -5.67
N LYS A 126 -1.45 -22.43 -6.35
CA LYS A 126 -0.04 -22.81 -6.23
C LYS A 126 0.45 -22.67 -4.79
N LEU A 127 0.21 -21.53 -4.15
CA LEU A 127 0.62 -21.27 -2.77
C LEU A 127 -0.05 -22.21 -1.76
N LEU A 128 -1.38 -22.39 -1.87
CA LEU A 128 -2.13 -23.28 -0.98
C LEU A 128 -1.62 -24.72 -1.04
N ARG A 129 -1.23 -25.20 -2.23
CA ARG A 129 -0.66 -26.54 -2.41
C ARG A 129 0.77 -26.63 -1.90
N ALA A 130 1.65 -25.72 -2.36
CA ALA A 130 3.07 -25.75 -2.04
C ALA A 130 3.33 -25.59 -0.54
N HIS A 131 2.52 -24.79 0.16
CA HIS A 131 2.71 -24.48 1.58
C HIS A 131 1.57 -25.04 2.46
N ARG A 132 0.89 -26.11 2.02
CA ARG A 132 -0.29 -26.68 2.70
C ARG A 132 -0.06 -26.90 4.20
N ALA A 133 1.06 -27.49 4.59
CA ALA A 133 1.37 -27.82 5.98
C ALA A 133 1.51 -26.56 6.86
N ASP A 134 2.25 -25.55 6.38
CA ASP A 134 2.48 -24.30 7.11
C ASP A 134 1.22 -23.44 7.18
N ILE A 135 0.47 -23.36 6.07
CA ILE A 135 -0.81 -22.65 6.03
C ILE A 135 -1.81 -23.31 6.97
N THR A 136 -1.91 -24.65 6.96
CA THR A 136 -2.77 -25.40 7.89
C THR A 136 -2.40 -25.12 9.34
N ARG A 137 -1.11 -25.17 9.68
CA ARG A 137 -0.62 -24.87 11.03
C ARG A 137 -0.96 -23.44 11.46
N ARG A 138 -0.82 -22.46 10.55
CA ARG A 138 -1.13 -21.05 10.82
C ARG A 138 -2.64 -20.81 10.92
N ALA A 139 -3.45 -21.44 10.06
CA ALA A 139 -4.90 -21.29 10.04
C ALA A 139 -5.61 -22.08 11.14
N GLY A 140 -4.95 -23.12 11.69
CA GLY A 140 -5.53 -24.06 12.65
C GLY A 140 -6.27 -25.24 11.98
N ARG A 141 -6.46 -25.18 10.66
CA ARG A 141 -7.21 -26.16 9.86
C ARG A 141 -6.81 -26.07 8.38
N PRO A 142 -7.02 -27.12 7.57
CA PRO A 142 -6.74 -27.07 6.14
C PRO A 142 -7.66 -26.06 5.44
N ILE A 143 -7.17 -25.48 4.34
CA ILE A 143 -7.95 -24.60 3.46
C ILE A 143 -7.94 -25.24 2.07
N GLU A 144 -9.12 -25.46 1.52
CA GLU A 144 -9.29 -26.18 0.26
C GLU A 144 -10.15 -25.39 -0.71
N ILE A 145 -9.61 -25.10 -1.90
CA ILE A 145 -10.42 -24.60 -3.02
C ILE A 145 -11.23 -25.79 -3.55
N VAL A 146 -12.56 -25.70 -3.46
CA VAL A 146 -13.46 -26.80 -3.84
C VAL A 146 -14.30 -26.48 -5.08
N ALA A 147 -14.41 -25.21 -5.43
CA ALA A 147 -15.08 -24.76 -6.63
C ALA A 147 -14.38 -23.52 -7.19
N ILE A 148 -14.27 -23.47 -8.51
CA ILE A 148 -13.68 -22.36 -9.25
C ILE A 148 -14.70 -21.94 -10.31
N ALA A 149 -14.96 -20.64 -10.39
CA ALA A 149 -15.78 -20.02 -11.42
C ALA A 149 -14.91 -19.15 -12.34
N ASP A 150 -14.95 -19.41 -13.64
CA ASP A 150 -14.23 -18.63 -14.65
C ASP A 150 -14.97 -18.70 -16.00
N LEU A 151 -14.84 -17.67 -16.83
CA LEU A 151 -15.48 -17.64 -18.16
C LEU A 151 -14.83 -18.64 -19.12
N ASP A 152 -13.54 -18.87 -18.93
CA ASP A 152 -12.73 -19.78 -19.71
C ASP A 152 -12.40 -21.02 -18.87
N LEU A 153 -12.90 -22.18 -19.30
CA LEU A 153 -12.71 -23.46 -18.63
C LEU A 153 -11.65 -24.34 -19.29
N GLU A 154 -11.19 -23.97 -20.49
CA GLU A 154 -10.45 -24.86 -21.38
C GLU A 154 -8.95 -24.54 -21.37
N THR A 155 -8.59 -23.26 -21.27
CA THR A 155 -7.16 -22.86 -21.30
C THR A 155 -6.39 -23.50 -20.16
N ASP A 156 -5.33 -24.25 -20.48
CA ASP A 156 -4.39 -24.75 -19.49
C ASP A 156 -3.61 -23.58 -18.87
N ARG A 157 -3.69 -23.47 -17.55
CA ARG A 157 -3.05 -22.42 -16.75
C ARG A 157 -1.79 -22.92 -16.03
N GLY A 158 -1.30 -24.10 -16.41
CA GLY A 158 -0.10 -24.72 -15.85
C GLY A 158 -0.27 -25.20 -14.41
N ILE A 159 -1.50 -25.38 -13.95
CA ILE A 159 -1.82 -25.99 -12.66
C ILE A 159 -3.19 -26.69 -12.72
N PRO A 160 -3.26 -28.01 -12.42
CA PRO A 160 -4.54 -28.72 -12.45
C PRO A 160 -5.53 -28.17 -11.43
N ALA A 161 -6.76 -27.87 -11.82
CA ALA A 161 -7.81 -27.40 -10.91
C ALA A 161 -8.34 -28.51 -9.97
N ALA A 162 -8.26 -29.78 -10.40
CA ALA A 162 -8.77 -30.93 -9.65
C ALA A 162 -8.18 -31.02 -8.22
N PRO A 163 -8.99 -31.38 -7.20
CA PRO A 163 -10.37 -31.88 -7.28
C PRO A 163 -11.45 -30.77 -7.27
N ALA A 164 -11.10 -29.49 -7.41
CA ALA A 164 -12.09 -28.42 -7.42
C ALA A 164 -13.03 -28.54 -8.63
N ARG A 165 -14.34 -28.36 -8.43
CA ARG A 165 -15.32 -28.27 -9.51
C ARG A 165 -15.09 -26.98 -10.30
N PHE A 166 -14.97 -27.06 -11.63
CA PHE A 166 -14.84 -25.89 -12.49
C PHE A 166 -16.19 -25.57 -13.15
N THR A 167 -16.58 -24.29 -13.21
CA THR A 167 -17.88 -23.86 -13.75
C THR A 167 -17.81 -22.46 -14.35
N LYS A 168 -18.71 -22.14 -15.29
CA LYS A 168 -18.90 -20.77 -15.79
C LYS A 168 -19.87 -19.96 -14.93
N ASP A 169 -20.67 -20.64 -14.09
CA ASP A 169 -21.66 -19.99 -13.24
C ASP A 169 -21.08 -19.65 -11.87
N ALA A 170 -20.69 -18.39 -11.68
CA ALA A 170 -20.22 -17.88 -10.41
C ALA A 170 -21.29 -17.94 -9.29
N LEU A 171 -22.58 -17.81 -9.64
CA LEU A 171 -23.65 -17.89 -8.64
C LEU A 171 -23.76 -19.30 -8.06
N SER A 172 -23.59 -20.36 -8.86
CA SER A 172 -23.53 -21.74 -8.33
C SER A 172 -22.45 -21.96 -7.27
N VAL A 173 -21.36 -21.19 -7.31
CA VAL A 173 -20.29 -21.22 -6.30
C VAL A 173 -20.67 -20.38 -5.08
N ILE A 174 -21.28 -19.21 -5.31
CA ILE A 174 -21.76 -18.29 -4.28
C ILE A 174 -22.97 -18.83 -3.53
N GLU A 175 -23.78 -19.70 -4.12
CA GLU A 175 -25.00 -20.22 -3.50
C GLU A 175 -24.77 -21.56 -2.80
N ASP A 176 -23.63 -22.22 -3.06
CA ASP A 176 -23.29 -23.49 -2.41
C ASP A 176 -23.16 -23.30 -0.88
N PRO A 177 -24.05 -23.89 -0.06
CA PRO A 177 -24.04 -23.69 1.39
C PRO A 177 -22.80 -24.28 2.06
N SER A 178 -22.10 -25.19 1.40
CA SER A 178 -20.89 -25.82 1.92
C SER A 178 -19.63 -24.98 1.77
N ILE A 179 -19.71 -23.85 1.05
CA ILE A 179 -18.59 -22.93 0.80
C ILE A 179 -18.73 -21.68 1.69
N PRO A 180 -18.08 -21.60 2.86
CA PRO A 180 -18.19 -20.44 3.74
C PRO A 180 -17.43 -19.19 3.28
N ILE A 181 -16.45 -19.31 2.38
CA ILE A 181 -15.56 -18.21 1.96
C ILE A 181 -15.50 -18.13 0.44
N ILE A 182 -15.62 -16.92 -0.10
CA ILE A 182 -15.48 -16.61 -1.53
C ILE A 182 -14.27 -15.73 -1.76
N ILE A 183 -13.44 -16.09 -2.73
CA ILE A 183 -12.38 -15.24 -3.27
C ILE A 183 -12.87 -14.64 -4.59
N GLU A 184 -12.78 -13.33 -4.75
CA GLU A 184 -13.11 -12.61 -5.99
C GLU A 184 -11.85 -11.97 -6.59
N LEU A 185 -11.50 -12.37 -7.82
CA LEU A 185 -10.31 -11.94 -8.55
C LEU A 185 -10.60 -11.64 -10.03
N ILE A 186 -11.82 -11.25 -10.39
CA ILE A 186 -12.19 -10.97 -11.78
C ILE A 186 -11.84 -9.54 -12.20
N GLY A 187 -11.71 -8.62 -11.25
CA GLY A 187 -11.43 -7.21 -11.54
C GLY A 187 -12.65 -6.47 -12.12
N GLY A 188 -12.48 -5.19 -12.43
CA GLY A 188 -13.55 -4.32 -12.93
C GLY A 188 -14.63 -4.01 -11.89
N TYR A 189 -15.72 -3.38 -12.34
CA TYR A 189 -16.84 -3.01 -11.47
C TYR A 189 -17.96 -4.05 -11.48
N GLU A 190 -18.51 -4.34 -12.66
CA GLU A 190 -19.51 -5.38 -12.87
C GLU A 190 -18.93 -6.46 -13.79
N PRO A 191 -19.20 -7.75 -13.56
CA PRO A 191 -20.14 -8.31 -12.57
C PRO A 191 -19.57 -8.46 -11.14
N ALA A 192 -18.36 -7.96 -10.85
CA ALA A 192 -17.67 -8.15 -9.57
C ALA A 192 -18.49 -7.66 -8.37
N ARG A 193 -19.04 -6.44 -8.45
CA ARG A 193 -19.89 -5.86 -7.42
C ARG A 193 -21.08 -6.75 -7.10
N ARG A 194 -21.81 -7.21 -8.13
CA ARG A 194 -22.95 -8.12 -7.96
C ARG A 194 -22.55 -9.41 -7.25
N PHE A 195 -21.42 -10.00 -7.62
CA PHE A 195 -20.93 -11.25 -7.02
C PHE A 195 -20.48 -11.07 -5.56
N VAL A 196 -19.72 -10.01 -5.25
CA VAL A 196 -19.31 -9.70 -3.88
C VAL A 196 -20.52 -9.47 -2.98
N LEU A 197 -21.49 -8.66 -3.42
CA LEU A 197 -22.70 -8.40 -2.64
C LEU A 197 -23.57 -9.65 -2.49
N ALA A 198 -23.64 -10.53 -3.50
CA ALA A 198 -24.34 -11.80 -3.41
C ALA A 198 -23.70 -12.74 -2.37
N ALA A 199 -22.37 -12.86 -2.38
CA ALA A 199 -21.64 -13.65 -1.39
C ALA A 199 -21.86 -13.14 0.04
N ILE A 200 -21.80 -11.82 0.22
CA ILE A 200 -22.10 -11.19 1.51
C ILE A 200 -23.53 -11.49 1.94
N ARG A 201 -24.54 -11.30 1.08
CA ARG A 201 -25.95 -11.63 1.42
C ARG A 201 -26.12 -13.09 1.82
N ALA A 202 -25.43 -14.01 1.14
CA ALA A 202 -25.40 -15.43 1.46
C ALA A 202 -24.70 -15.76 2.81
N GLY A 203 -24.15 -14.77 3.52
CA GLY A 203 -23.47 -14.96 4.81
C GLY A 203 -22.06 -15.53 4.68
N LYS A 204 -21.41 -15.31 3.54
CA LYS A 204 -20.05 -15.79 3.26
C LYS A 204 -19.02 -14.71 3.53
N ASP A 205 -17.87 -15.12 4.04
CA ASP A 205 -16.70 -14.25 4.11
C ASP A 205 -16.17 -14.01 2.69
N VAL A 206 -15.73 -12.80 2.39
CA VAL A 206 -15.22 -12.42 1.07
C VAL A 206 -13.76 -11.98 1.17
N VAL A 207 -12.92 -12.47 0.25
CA VAL A 207 -11.56 -11.98 0.04
C VAL A 207 -11.44 -11.48 -1.40
N THR A 208 -11.01 -10.24 -1.62
CA THR A 208 -10.89 -9.65 -2.98
C THR A 208 -9.56 -8.92 -3.17
N ALA A 209 -9.08 -8.85 -4.41
CA ALA A 209 -7.96 -7.98 -4.81
C ALA A 209 -8.42 -6.74 -5.59
N ASN A 210 -9.72 -6.48 -5.66
CA ASN A 210 -10.30 -5.53 -6.59
C ASN A 210 -10.32 -4.08 -6.05
N LYS A 211 -9.17 -3.41 -6.17
CA LYS A 211 -8.98 -1.99 -5.81
C LYS A 211 -9.99 -1.03 -6.45
N ALA A 212 -10.33 -1.21 -7.72
CA ALA A 212 -11.23 -0.30 -8.44
C ALA A 212 -12.64 -0.39 -7.85
N LEU A 213 -13.15 -1.62 -7.69
CA LEU A 213 -14.42 -1.88 -7.05
C LEU A 213 -14.50 -1.28 -5.63
N LEU A 214 -13.45 -1.46 -4.83
CA LEU A 214 -13.42 -0.94 -3.46
C LEU A 214 -13.29 0.58 -3.39
N ALA A 215 -12.55 1.21 -4.31
CA ALA A 215 -12.40 2.65 -4.35
C ALA A 215 -13.73 3.37 -4.64
N VAL A 216 -14.56 2.78 -5.52
CA VAL A 216 -15.83 3.38 -5.96
C VAL A 216 -17.02 2.90 -5.14
N HIS A 217 -17.11 1.60 -4.85
CA HIS A 217 -18.25 0.96 -4.20
C HIS A 217 -17.95 0.39 -2.81
N GLY A 218 -16.76 0.66 -2.26
CA GLY A 218 -16.34 0.09 -0.97
C GLY A 218 -17.25 0.44 0.20
N GLN A 219 -17.86 1.64 0.20
CA GLN A 219 -18.79 2.04 1.27
C GLN A 219 -20.06 1.19 1.29
N GLU A 220 -20.59 0.82 0.14
CA GLU A 220 -21.73 -0.09 0.01
C GLU A 220 -21.34 -1.51 0.45
N ILE A 221 -20.22 -2.01 -0.06
CA ILE A 221 -19.75 -3.37 0.21
C ILE A 221 -19.44 -3.56 1.69
N VAL A 222 -18.74 -2.62 2.33
CA VAL A 222 -18.43 -2.70 3.75
C VAL A 222 -19.68 -2.56 4.61
N ALA A 223 -20.63 -1.68 4.23
CA ALA A 223 -21.90 -1.60 4.93
C ALA A 223 -22.66 -2.94 4.92
N ALA A 224 -22.71 -3.61 3.76
CA ALA A 224 -23.33 -4.92 3.64
C ALA A 224 -22.58 -5.98 4.48
N ALA A 225 -21.25 -5.98 4.45
CA ALA A 225 -20.43 -6.93 5.20
C ALA A 225 -20.61 -6.76 6.72
N GLU A 226 -20.57 -5.52 7.21
CA GLU A 226 -20.81 -5.19 8.63
C GLU A 226 -22.22 -5.58 9.06
N ALA A 227 -23.25 -5.26 8.26
CA ALA A 227 -24.64 -5.59 8.57
C ALA A 227 -24.89 -7.09 8.64
N ARG A 228 -24.19 -7.88 7.81
CA ARG A 228 -24.28 -9.35 7.85
C ARG A 228 -23.38 -9.99 8.91
N GLY A 229 -22.37 -9.26 9.41
CA GLY A 229 -21.37 -9.78 10.32
C GLY A 229 -20.38 -10.75 9.65
N VAL A 230 -20.11 -10.56 8.36
CA VAL A 230 -19.14 -11.37 7.59
C VAL A 230 -17.84 -10.62 7.36
N ARG A 231 -16.74 -11.35 7.22
CA ARG A 231 -15.43 -10.77 6.97
C ARG A 231 -15.31 -10.29 5.53
N LEU A 232 -14.68 -9.13 5.36
CA LEU A 232 -14.19 -8.63 4.06
C LEU A 232 -12.67 -8.44 4.13
N GLY A 233 -11.92 -9.35 3.50
CA GLY A 233 -10.47 -9.26 3.30
C GLY A 233 -10.16 -8.60 1.96
N PHE A 234 -9.19 -7.70 1.93
CA PHE A 234 -8.78 -7.01 0.71
C PHE A 234 -7.33 -6.55 0.71
N GLU A 235 -6.45 -7.21 1.48
CA GLU A 235 -5.02 -6.87 1.55
C GLU A 235 -4.39 -6.79 0.15
N ALA A 236 -4.73 -7.76 -0.70
CA ALA A 236 -4.21 -7.90 -2.06
C ALA A 236 -4.58 -6.75 -3.01
N SER A 237 -5.48 -5.84 -2.61
CA SER A 237 -5.90 -4.71 -3.45
C SER A 237 -4.85 -3.59 -3.55
N VAL A 238 -3.94 -3.47 -2.56
CA VAL A 238 -2.92 -2.42 -2.54
C VAL A 238 -1.57 -3.01 -2.17
N GLY A 239 -0.52 -2.64 -2.91
CA GLY A 239 0.85 -3.04 -2.58
C GLY A 239 1.20 -4.48 -2.95
N GLY A 240 0.32 -5.23 -3.61
CA GLY A 240 0.59 -6.61 -4.06
C GLY A 240 0.83 -7.54 -2.87
N GLY A 241 2.10 -7.84 -2.59
CA GLY A 241 2.51 -8.64 -1.42
C GLY A 241 2.92 -7.81 -0.19
N ILE A 242 2.98 -6.49 -0.30
CA ILE A 242 3.33 -5.58 0.80
C ILE A 242 2.12 -5.51 1.76
N PRO A 243 2.25 -5.88 3.05
CA PRO A 243 1.11 -5.97 3.98
C PRO A 243 0.70 -4.59 4.54
N ILE A 244 0.44 -3.62 3.67
CA ILE A 244 0.21 -2.23 4.04
C ILE A 244 -1.17 -1.98 4.64
N LEU A 245 -2.23 -2.62 4.15
CA LEU A 245 -3.58 -2.36 4.64
C LEU A 245 -3.74 -2.91 6.05
N ARG A 246 -3.25 -4.12 6.32
CA ARG A 246 -3.20 -4.70 7.67
C ARG A 246 -2.30 -3.91 8.60
N THR A 247 -1.18 -3.40 8.09
CA THR A 247 -0.31 -2.51 8.86
C THR A 247 -1.07 -1.27 9.32
N LEU A 248 -1.79 -0.58 8.42
CA LEU A 248 -2.59 0.60 8.79
C LEU A 248 -3.74 0.26 9.74
N LYS A 249 -4.45 -0.85 9.49
CA LYS A 249 -5.61 -1.28 10.28
C LYS A 249 -5.26 -1.76 11.69
N GLU A 250 -4.15 -2.46 11.84
CA GLU A 250 -3.84 -3.22 13.06
C GLU A 250 -2.49 -2.80 13.64
N GLY A 251 -1.44 -2.81 12.82
CA GLY A 251 -0.07 -2.56 13.27
C GLY A 251 0.19 -1.13 13.75
N LEU A 252 -0.45 -0.15 13.11
CA LEU A 252 -0.33 1.27 13.40
C LEU A 252 -1.59 1.84 14.06
N ALA A 253 -2.54 0.99 14.48
CA ALA A 253 -3.82 1.43 15.05
C ALA A 253 -3.67 2.28 16.33
N GLY A 254 -2.53 2.18 17.02
CA GLY A 254 -2.20 2.98 18.20
C GLY A 254 -1.52 4.33 17.90
N ASP A 255 -1.28 4.66 16.64
CA ASP A 255 -0.64 5.90 16.21
C ASP A 255 -1.61 6.75 15.38
N ARG A 256 -1.36 8.06 15.29
CA ARG A 256 -2.02 8.96 14.35
C ARG A 256 -1.17 9.10 13.10
N THR A 257 -1.65 8.60 11.97
CA THR A 257 -0.99 8.83 10.69
C THR A 257 -1.07 10.31 10.30
N ALA A 258 0.08 10.93 10.07
CA ALA A 258 0.19 12.30 9.58
C ALA A 258 0.25 12.37 8.05
N ALA A 259 0.93 11.40 7.41
CA ALA A 259 1.04 11.35 5.97
C ALA A 259 1.31 9.93 5.45
N VAL A 260 0.91 9.68 4.21
CA VAL A 260 1.19 8.49 3.41
C VAL A 260 1.70 8.96 2.05
N TYR A 261 2.85 8.44 1.62
CA TYR A 261 3.40 8.66 0.28
C TYR A 261 3.64 7.30 -0.35
N GLY A 262 3.11 7.08 -1.55
CA GLY A 262 3.11 5.78 -2.20
C GLY A 262 3.63 5.83 -3.62
N ILE A 263 4.65 5.02 -3.91
CA ILE A 263 4.92 4.52 -5.26
C ILE A 263 4.15 3.21 -5.36
N VAL A 264 2.94 3.28 -5.92
CA VAL A 264 1.96 2.19 -5.86
C VAL A 264 1.64 1.56 -7.21
N ASN A 265 2.26 2.04 -8.28
CA ASN A 265 2.10 1.54 -9.65
C ASN A 265 3.46 1.12 -10.25
N GLY A 266 3.65 -0.19 -10.42
CA GLY A 266 4.92 -0.75 -10.90
C GLY A 266 5.21 -0.42 -12.36
N THR A 267 4.20 -0.32 -13.23
CA THR A 267 4.34 0.05 -14.64
C THR A 267 4.91 1.46 -14.78
N CYS A 268 4.29 2.44 -14.11
CA CYS A 268 4.75 3.83 -14.11
C CYS A 268 6.14 3.97 -13.50
N ASN A 269 6.41 3.27 -12.38
CA ASN A 269 7.72 3.34 -11.76
C ASN A 269 8.81 2.72 -12.65
N HIS A 270 8.49 1.65 -13.37
CA HIS A 270 9.40 1.06 -14.34
C HIS A 270 9.70 2.05 -15.47
N ILE A 271 8.67 2.64 -16.09
CA ILE A 271 8.83 3.62 -17.16
C ILE A 271 9.70 4.80 -16.71
N LEU A 272 9.36 5.44 -15.59
CA LEU A 272 10.14 6.57 -15.05
C LEU A 272 11.57 6.17 -14.68
N THR A 273 11.78 4.96 -14.14
CA THR A 273 13.13 4.45 -13.84
C THR A 273 13.96 4.28 -15.11
N THR A 274 13.38 3.68 -16.15
CA THR A 274 14.05 3.43 -17.43
C THR A 274 14.36 4.75 -18.14
N MET A 275 13.41 5.68 -18.21
CA MET A 275 13.65 7.03 -18.74
C MET A 275 14.76 7.75 -17.98
N THR A 276 14.79 7.64 -16.64
CA THR A 276 15.82 8.26 -15.80
C THR A 276 17.22 7.70 -16.05
N ARG A 277 17.32 6.39 -16.25
CA ARG A 277 18.61 5.71 -16.46
C ARG A 277 19.14 5.85 -17.88
N GLU A 278 18.25 5.76 -18.86
CA GLU A 278 18.63 5.63 -20.27
C GLU A 278 18.45 6.94 -21.06
N GLY A 279 17.79 7.95 -20.48
CA GLY A 279 17.53 9.23 -21.16
C GLY A 279 16.56 9.15 -22.33
N ARG A 280 15.77 8.07 -22.41
CA ARG A 280 14.84 7.79 -23.50
C ARG A 280 13.50 8.49 -23.33
N SER A 281 12.79 8.69 -24.44
CA SER A 281 11.45 9.29 -24.44
C SER A 281 10.41 8.37 -23.77
N PHE A 282 9.33 8.97 -23.26
CA PHE A 282 8.20 8.21 -22.70
C PHE A 282 7.63 7.22 -23.71
N GLY A 283 7.47 7.64 -24.97
CA GLY A 283 6.90 6.80 -26.04
C GLY A 283 7.73 5.56 -26.32
N ASP A 284 9.05 5.70 -26.42
CA ASP A 284 9.95 4.56 -26.70
C ASP A 284 9.96 3.55 -25.56
N VAL A 285 9.98 4.04 -24.31
CA VAL A 285 9.99 3.18 -23.12
C VAL A 285 8.64 2.49 -22.93
N LEU A 286 7.53 3.18 -23.18
CA LEU A 286 6.20 2.57 -23.14
C LEU A 286 6.05 1.46 -24.18
N ALA A 287 6.47 1.71 -25.43
CA ALA A 287 6.40 0.71 -26.51
C ALA A 287 7.23 -0.53 -26.17
N GLU A 288 8.39 -0.36 -25.56
CA GLU A 288 9.18 -1.48 -25.07
C GLU A 288 8.52 -2.22 -23.91
N ALA A 289 7.99 -1.50 -22.92
CA ALA A 289 7.27 -2.10 -21.80
C ALA A 289 6.08 -2.94 -22.27
N GLN A 290 5.36 -2.50 -23.31
CA GLN A 290 4.28 -3.26 -23.95
C GLN A 290 4.80 -4.53 -24.64
N ARG A 291 5.90 -4.43 -25.40
CA ARG A 291 6.54 -5.59 -26.05
C ARG A 291 7.01 -6.64 -25.04
N LEU A 292 7.45 -6.22 -23.86
CA LEU A 292 7.88 -7.10 -22.76
C LEU A 292 6.71 -7.61 -21.89
N GLY A 293 5.47 -7.20 -22.18
CA GLY A 293 4.29 -7.56 -21.39
C GLY A 293 4.24 -6.93 -20.00
N LEU A 294 5.01 -5.87 -19.76
CA LEU A 294 4.99 -5.08 -18.52
C LEU A 294 3.87 -4.05 -18.51
N ALA A 295 3.41 -3.62 -19.69
CA ALA A 295 2.27 -2.74 -19.87
C ALA A 295 1.27 -3.38 -20.85
N GLU A 296 -0.03 -3.13 -20.64
CA GLU A 296 -1.08 -3.60 -21.54
C GLU A 296 -1.16 -2.75 -22.83
N ALA A 297 -1.88 -3.25 -23.84
CA ALA A 297 -2.09 -2.53 -25.10
C ALA A 297 -2.76 -1.17 -24.88
N ASP A 298 -3.74 -1.11 -23.97
CA ASP A 298 -4.25 0.14 -23.41
C ASP A 298 -3.68 0.34 -21.99
N PRO A 299 -2.62 1.15 -21.83
CA PRO A 299 -1.96 1.35 -20.55
C PRO A 299 -2.60 2.46 -19.71
N SER A 300 -3.74 3.04 -20.13
CA SER A 300 -4.29 4.27 -19.56
C SER A 300 -4.55 4.18 -18.06
N THR A 301 -5.02 3.02 -17.59
CA THR A 301 -5.24 2.78 -16.15
C THR A 301 -3.95 2.97 -15.33
N ASP A 302 -2.79 2.65 -15.90
CA ASP A 302 -1.49 2.85 -15.26
C ASP A 302 -0.97 4.27 -15.52
N VAL A 303 -0.71 4.62 -16.79
CA VAL A 303 0.07 5.82 -17.15
C VAL A 303 -0.67 7.13 -16.91
N ASP A 304 -2.01 7.09 -16.78
CA ASP A 304 -2.83 8.23 -16.38
C ASP A 304 -3.06 8.30 -14.86
N GLY A 305 -2.45 7.40 -14.08
CA GLY A 305 -2.46 7.42 -12.62
C GLY A 305 -3.73 6.86 -11.96
N ILE A 306 -4.68 6.33 -12.73
CA ILE A 306 -5.99 5.86 -12.25
C ILE A 306 -5.84 4.70 -11.25
N ASP A 307 -4.96 3.74 -11.51
CA ASP A 307 -4.65 2.65 -10.57
C ASP A 307 -4.03 3.17 -9.26
N SER A 308 -3.11 4.14 -9.35
CA SER A 308 -2.57 4.81 -8.17
C SER A 308 -3.65 5.52 -7.38
N ALA A 309 -4.62 6.16 -8.04
CA ALA A 309 -5.74 6.84 -7.39
C ALA A 309 -6.69 5.86 -6.70
N HIS A 310 -6.99 4.70 -7.32
CA HIS A 310 -7.77 3.64 -6.66
C HIS A 310 -7.09 3.18 -5.38
N LYS A 311 -5.78 2.90 -5.43
CA LYS A 311 -4.99 2.49 -4.27
C LYS A 311 -4.92 3.58 -3.22
N LEU A 312 -4.80 4.84 -3.63
CA LEU A 312 -4.80 6.00 -2.74
C LEU A 312 -6.12 6.15 -1.99
N ALA A 313 -7.27 5.93 -2.64
CA ALA A 313 -8.57 6.01 -1.98
C ALA A 313 -8.67 5.05 -0.78
N LEU A 314 -8.18 3.81 -0.97
CA LEU A 314 -8.13 2.79 0.09
C LEU A 314 -7.12 3.14 1.18
N LEU A 315 -5.90 3.55 0.81
CA LEU A 315 -4.88 3.99 1.77
C LEU A 315 -5.37 5.16 2.62
N THR A 316 -6.03 6.14 1.98
CA THR A 316 -6.58 7.33 2.63
C THR A 316 -7.67 6.95 3.64
N THR A 317 -8.57 6.06 3.24
CA THR A 317 -9.64 5.56 4.11
C THR A 317 -9.06 4.93 5.38
N LEU A 318 -8.05 4.06 5.24
CA LEU A 318 -7.45 3.34 6.36
C LEU A 318 -6.53 4.20 7.23
N ALA A 319 -5.75 5.10 6.61
CA ALA A 319 -4.78 5.91 7.34
C ALA A 319 -5.46 7.02 8.16
N PHE A 320 -6.56 7.59 7.64
CA PHE A 320 -7.18 8.78 8.24
C PHE A 320 -8.61 8.56 8.72
N ASN A 321 -9.16 7.34 8.59
CA ASN A 321 -10.53 6.99 8.99
C ASN A 321 -11.57 7.94 8.35
N VAL A 322 -11.44 8.18 7.05
CA VAL A 322 -12.35 9.03 6.25
C VAL A 322 -12.94 8.22 5.09
N ALA A 323 -13.99 8.75 4.45
CA ALA A 323 -14.60 8.12 3.28
C ALA A 323 -14.51 9.06 2.06
N PRO A 324 -13.34 9.21 1.42
CA PRO A 324 -13.19 10.10 0.28
C PRO A 324 -13.97 9.55 -0.91
N ARG A 325 -14.60 10.45 -1.68
CA ARG A 325 -15.14 10.11 -2.99
C ARG A 325 -13.98 9.96 -3.97
N PHE A 326 -13.91 8.83 -4.66
CA PHE A 326 -12.85 8.56 -5.64
C PHE A 326 -12.73 9.67 -6.71
N ALA A 327 -13.87 10.15 -7.22
CA ALA A 327 -13.92 11.20 -8.23
C ALA A 327 -13.34 12.56 -7.77
N ASP A 328 -13.18 12.75 -6.46
CA ASP A 328 -12.67 13.99 -5.89
C ASP A 328 -11.14 13.93 -5.68
N ILE A 329 -10.47 12.81 -5.99
CA ILE A 329 -9.02 12.64 -5.90
C ILE A 329 -8.37 13.16 -7.19
N PRO A 330 -7.67 14.31 -7.15
CA PRO A 330 -6.99 14.84 -8.32
C PRO A 330 -5.89 13.88 -8.77
N THR A 331 -5.85 13.61 -10.06
CA THR A 331 -4.98 12.57 -10.64
C THR A 331 -4.35 13.07 -11.93
N GLU A 332 -3.02 13.09 -11.95
CA GLU A 332 -2.19 13.38 -13.11
C GLU A 332 -1.24 12.19 -13.37
N GLY A 333 -1.15 11.79 -14.63
CA GLY A 333 -0.31 10.70 -15.09
C GLY A 333 1.13 11.11 -15.43
N ILE A 334 1.86 10.21 -16.07
CA ILE A 334 3.27 10.39 -16.45
C ILE A 334 3.49 10.70 -17.93
N ARG A 335 2.42 10.76 -18.74
CA ARG A 335 2.52 10.89 -20.21
C ARG A 335 3.28 12.14 -20.68
N ARG A 336 3.21 13.22 -19.91
CA ARG A 336 3.80 14.52 -20.26
C ARG A 336 5.23 14.69 -19.76
N ILE A 337 5.80 13.68 -19.08
CA ILE A 337 7.19 13.75 -18.62
C ILE A 337 8.13 13.57 -19.83
N GLU A 338 9.01 14.54 -20.03
CA GLU A 338 10.02 14.52 -21.08
C GLU A 338 11.41 14.19 -20.52
N PRO A 339 12.35 13.71 -21.36
CA PRO A 339 13.75 13.52 -20.97
C PRO A 339 14.40 14.80 -20.42
N ALA A 340 13.98 15.97 -20.90
CA ALA A 340 14.44 17.26 -20.41
C ALA A 340 14.04 17.49 -18.95
N ASP A 341 12.79 17.16 -18.56
CA ASP A 341 12.33 17.32 -17.17
C ASP A 341 13.17 16.46 -16.21
N ILE A 342 13.50 15.23 -16.64
CA ILE A 342 14.36 14.31 -15.89
C ILE A 342 15.79 14.84 -15.77
N ALA A 343 16.36 15.37 -16.86
CA ALA A 343 17.70 15.93 -16.85
C ALA A 343 17.80 17.11 -15.88
N PHE A 344 16.85 18.05 -15.93
CA PHE A 344 16.79 19.17 -15.01
C PHE A 344 16.52 18.74 -13.57
N ALA A 345 15.62 17.77 -13.33
CA ALA A 345 15.41 17.22 -12.00
C ALA A 345 16.72 16.70 -11.40
N ARG A 346 17.50 15.97 -12.18
CA ARG A 346 18.80 15.42 -11.75
C ARG A 346 19.80 16.52 -11.41
N GLU A 347 19.91 17.57 -12.23
CA GLU A 347 20.77 18.73 -11.97
C GLU A 347 20.39 19.45 -10.68
N LEU A 348 19.08 19.55 -10.41
CA LEU A 348 18.54 20.14 -9.19
C LEU A 348 18.65 19.22 -7.95
N GLY A 349 19.13 17.98 -8.10
CA GLY A 349 19.27 17.02 -6.98
C GLY A 349 18.00 16.22 -6.65
N TYR A 350 17.10 16.05 -7.63
CA TYR A 350 15.83 15.33 -7.51
C TYR A 350 15.71 14.18 -8.51
N THR A 351 14.76 13.28 -8.21
CA THR A 351 14.29 12.20 -9.08
C THR A 351 12.78 12.31 -9.24
N ILE A 352 12.26 12.13 -10.46
CA ILE A 352 10.82 12.17 -10.74
C ILE A 352 10.19 10.81 -10.47
N LYS A 353 9.12 10.78 -9.67
CA LYS A 353 8.29 9.60 -9.39
C LYS A 353 6.80 9.94 -9.48
N LEU A 354 5.97 8.99 -9.90
CA LEU A 354 4.52 9.09 -9.73
C LEU A 354 4.16 8.77 -8.29
N LEU A 355 3.76 9.77 -7.51
CA LEU A 355 3.38 9.58 -6.11
C LEU A 355 1.88 9.62 -5.92
N ALA A 356 1.38 8.69 -5.12
CA ALA A 356 0.10 8.76 -4.44
C ALA A 356 0.31 9.36 -3.04
N ILE A 357 -0.20 10.56 -2.81
CA ILE A 357 0.06 11.35 -1.61
C ILE A 357 -1.25 11.51 -0.83
N ALA A 358 -1.22 11.21 0.47
CA ALA A 358 -2.28 11.62 1.38
C ALA A 358 -1.72 12.21 2.68
N LYS A 359 -2.26 13.34 3.14
CA LYS A 359 -1.84 14.01 4.39
C LYS A 359 -3.05 14.39 5.24
N ASP A 360 -2.89 14.35 6.56
CA ASP A 360 -3.89 14.85 7.51
C ASP A 360 -3.87 16.39 7.52
N GLY A 361 -4.84 17.00 6.83
CA GLY A 361 -5.03 18.45 6.80
C GLY A 361 -5.89 18.98 7.95
N ARG A 362 -6.24 18.13 8.94
CA ARG A 362 -7.14 18.39 10.09
C ARG A 362 -8.62 18.56 9.74
N ASP A 363 -8.97 19.55 8.93
CA ASP A 363 -10.35 19.88 8.52
C ASP A 363 -10.73 19.29 7.16
N ALA A 364 -9.73 18.98 6.33
CA ALA A 364 -9.84 18.25 5.09
C ALA A 364 -8.64 17.31 4.94
N ILE A 365 -8.76 16.32 4.06
CA ILE A 365 -7.63 15.46 3.71
C ILE A 365 -6.99 15.97 2.43
N GLU A 366 -5.67 16.14 2.42
CA GLU A 366 -4.95 16.30 1.17
C GLU A 366 -4.80 14.91 0.57
N ALA A 367 -5.35 14.64 -0.62
CA ALA A 367 -5.13 13.40 -1.34
C ALA A 367 -4.99 13.69 -2.83
N ARG A 368 -3.92 13.23 -3.46
CA ARG A 368 -3.65 13.45 -4.89
C ARG A 368 -2.66 12.45 -5.46
N VAL A 369 -2.72 12.25 -6.77
CA VAL A 369 -1.73 11.48 -7.53
C VAL A 369 -1.13 12.38 -8.60
N HIS A 370 0.18 12.53 -8.65
CA HIS A 370 0.87 13.26 -9.73
C HIS A 370 2.38 12.95 -9.77
N PRO A 371 3.06 13.21 -10.90
CA PRO A 371 4.51 13.23 -10.96
C PRO A 371 5.07 14.22 -9.93
N THR A 372 6.06 13.79 -9.17
CA THR A 372 6.65 14.55 -8.07
C THR A 372 8.17 14.44 -8.13
N MET A 373 8.86 15.57 -7.98
CA MET A 373 10.31 15.59 -7.76
C MET A 373 10.60 15.25 -6.29
N ILE A 374 11.33 14.15 -6.09
CA ILE A 374 11.74 13.67 -4.77
C ILE A 374 13.24 13.93 -4.60
N PRO A 375 13.69 14.55 -3.50
CA PRO A 375 15.12 14.74 -3.24
C PRO A 375 15.87 13.40 -3.30
N ASN A 376 17.04 13.38 -3.96
CA ASN A 376 17.81 12.15 -4.16
C ASN A 376 18.27 11.47 -2.85
N GLY A 377 18.30 12.20 -1.72
CA GLY A 377 18.61 11.63 -0.40
C GLY A 377 17.42 10.94 0.29
N HIS A 378 16.21 10.99 -0.28
CA HIS A 378 15.02 10.39 0.31
C HIS A 378 14.82 8.95 -0.17
N LEU A 379 14.46 8.02 0.73
CA LEU A 379 14.34 6.58 0.42
C LEU A 379 13.43 6.25 -0.77
N LEU A 380 12.37 7.03 -0.99
CA LEU A 380 11.46 6.85 -2.14
C LEU A 380 12.12 7.16 -3.50
N ALA A 381 13.16 8.00 -3.54
CA ALA A 381 13.87 8.30 -4.79
C ALA A 381 14.56 7.05 -5.35
N ASP A 382 15.11 6.21 -4.46
CA ASP A 382 15.85 4.99 -4.79
C ASP A 382 14.96 3.80 -5.19
N VAL A 383 13.65 3.91 -5.06
CA VAL A 383 12.69 2.84 -5.40
C VAL A 383 12.61 2.71 -6.91
N GLY A 384 13.45 1.84 -7.49
CA GLY A 384 13.56 1.62 -8.93
C GLY A 384 12.75 0.43 -9.45
N GLY A 385 12.64 0.36 -10.78
CA GLY A 385 12.05 -0.76 -11.49
C GLY A 385 10.53 -0.86 -11.26
N ASN A 386 10.01 -2.09 -11.19
CA ASN A 386 8.57 -2.34 -10.95
C ASN A 386 8.22 -2.54 -9.47
N PHE A 387 9.12 -2.15 -8.56
CA PHE A 387 8.87 -2.22 -7.12
C PHE A 387 7.96 -1.08 -6.67
N ASN A 388 7.21 -1.37 -5.61
CA ASN A 388 6.37 -0.42 -4.90
C ASN A 388 6.97 -0.10 -3.54
N ALA A 389 6.67 1.09 -3.04
CA ALA A 389 6.98 1.51 -1.70
C ALA A 389 5.86 2.37 -1.14
N ILE A 390 5.49 2.14 0.12
CA ILE A 390 4.57 2.99 0.87
C ILE A 390 5.32 3.50 2.09
N PHE A 391 5.54 4.82 2.12
CA PHE A 391 6.10 5.53 3.24
C PHE A 391 4.97 6.09 4.09
N VAL A 392 4.96 5.77 5.39
CA VAL A 392 3.94 6.22 6.34
C VAL A 392 4.64 7.05 7.41
N ARG A 393 4.13 8.24 7.68
CA ARG A 393 4.60 9.08 8.79
C ARG A 393 3.58 9.03 9.92
N GLY A 394 3.91 8.33 11.00
CA GLY A 394 3.15 8.33 12.24
C GLY A 394 3.56 9.50 13.15
N ALA A 395 2.66 9.96 14.01
CA ALA A 395 2.94 11.01 14.98
C ALA A 395 3.83 10.51 16.13
N ALA A 396 3.63 9.27 16.57
CA ALA A 396 4.40 8.65 17.65
C ALA A 396 5.57 7.82 17.11
N LEU A 397 5.34 6.98 16.09
CA LEU A 397 6.36 6.10 15.53
C LEU A 397 7.36 6.84 14.63
N GLY A 398 6.94 7.97 14.05
CA GLY A 398 7.74 8.66 13.03
C GLY A 398 7.65 7.97 11.67
N PRO A 399 8.69 8.11 10.82
CA PRO A 399 8.68 7.58 9.46
C PRO A 399 8.91 6.06 9.41
N THR A 400 8.07 5.35 8.67
CA THR A 400 8.25 3.93 8.30
C THR A 400 8.07 3.75 6.80
N MET A 401 8.70 2.72 6.23
CA MET A 401 8.59 2.40 4.81
C MET A 401 8.36 0.92 4.61
N TYR A 402 7.40 0.59 3.75
CA TYR A 402 7.05 -0.77 3.36
C TYR A 402 7.36 -0.94 1.88
N TYR A 403 8.34 -1.79 1.56
CA TYR A 403 8.91 -1.94 0.22
C TYR A 403 8.76 -3.38 -0.27
N GLY A 404 8.46 -3.56 -1.55
CA GLY A 404 8.36 -4.88 -2.15
C GLY A 404 7.71 -4.88 -3.53
N GLN A 405 7.38 -6.08 -4.02
CA GLN A 405 6.69 -6.22 -5.30
C GLN A 405 5.22 -5.82 -5.16
N GLY A 406 4.84 -4.79 -5.92
CA GLY A 406 3.51 -4.18 -5.91
C GLY A 406 2.45 -4.86 -6.77
N ALA A 407 2.86 -5.82 -7.58
CA ALA A 407 2.05 -6.55 -8.54
C ALA A 407 2.67 -7.94 -8.78
N GLY A 408 2.01 -8.74 -9.61
CA GLY A 408 2.46 -10.09 -9.96
C GLY A 408 1.69 -11.19 -9.24
N SER A 409 1.72 -12.39 -9.82
CA SER A 409 0.95 -13.56 -9.37
C SER A 409 1.21 -13.91 -7.90
N MET A 410 2.47 -14.23 -7.57
CA MET A 410 2.85 -14.75 -6.26
C MET A 410 2.77 -13.72 -5.13
N PRO A 411 3.22 -12.45 -5.30
CA PRO A 411 3.07 -11.42 -4.27
C PRO A 411 1.60 -11.19 -3.92
N THR A 412 0.75 -10.99 -4.93
CA THR A 412 -0.69 -10.73 -4.73
C THR A 412 -1.39 -11.95 -4.12
N ALA A 413 -1.07 -13.16 -4.60
CA ALA A 413 -1.61 -14.39 -4.04
C ALA A 413 -1.21 -14.58 -2.57
N THR A 414 -0.02 -14.12 -2.16
CA THR A 414 0.42 -14.17 -0.75
C THR A 414 -0.49 -13.35 0.14
N ALA A 415 -0.88 -12.15 -0.30
CA ALA A 415 -1.83 -11.30 0.43
C ALA A 415 -3.24 -11.92 0.49
N VAL A 416 -3.73 -12.51 -0.62
CA VAL A 416 -5.01 -13.25 -0.63
C VAL A 416 -4.98 -14.41 0.38
N VAL A 417 -3.92 -15.22 0.38
CA VAL A 417 -3.76 -16.34 1.32
C VAL A 417 -3.67 -15.84 2.77
N ALA A 418 -3.02 -14.71 3.03
CA ALA A 418 -2.97 -14.12 4.37
C ALA A 418 -4.37 -13.70 4.89
N ASP A 419 -5.25 -13.24 4.01
CA ASP A 419 -6.64 -12.92 4.35
C ASP A 419 -7.51 -14.18 4.51
N LEU A 420 -7.27 -15.23 3.72
CA LEU A 420 -7.90 -16.54 3.92
C LEU A 420 -7.55 -17.15 5.29
N ILE A 421 -6.28 -17.08 5.69
CA ILE A 421 -5.83 -17.55 7.00
C ILE A 421 -6.55 -16.77 8.11
N ALA A 422 -6.70 -15.45 7.96
CA ALA A 422 -7.40 -14.63 8.95
C ALA A 422 -8.90 -15.01 9.02
N ALA A 423 -9.55 -15.19 7.87
CA ALA A 423 -10.93 -15.65 7.79
C ALA A 423 -11.13 -17.03 8.45
N ALA A 424 -10.26 -17.99 8.14
CA ALA A 424 -10.30 -19.33 8.73
C ALA A 424 -10.18 -19.30 10.26
N ARG A 425 -9.32 -18.44 10.81
CA ARG A 425 -9.15 -18.25 12.26
C ARG A 425 -10.38 -17.64 12.92
N ASP A 426 -10.97 -16.62 12.32
CA ASP A 426 -12.17 -15.98 12.87
C ASP A 426 -13.33 -16.98 12.96
N ARG A 427 -13.48 -17.83 11.93
CA ARG A 427 -14.48 -18.90 11.90
C ARG A 427 -14.23 -20.03 12.90
N GLU A 428 -12.97 -20.34 13.21
CA GLU A 428 -12.61 -21.33 14.24
C GLU A 428 -13.04 -20.86 15.63
N ILE A 429 -12.75 -19.59 15.95
CA ILE A 429 -13.04 -19.04 17.29
C ILE A 429 -14.54 -18.78 17.47
N GLY A 430 -15.27 -18.54 16.37
CA GLY A 430 -16.71 -18.24 16.42
C GLY A 430 -17.03 -16.85 16.97
N SER A 431 -16.03 -15.98 17.13
CA SER A 431 -16.16 -14.62 17.69
C SER A 431 -16.78 -13.60 16.73
N GLY A 432 -17.09 -14.00 15.49
CA GLY A 432 -17.39 -13.06 14.41
C GLY A 432 -16.16 -12.28 13.94
N VAL A 433 -16.40 -11.20 13.19
CA VAL A 433 -15.36 -10.33 12.63
C VAL A 433 -14.68 -9.52 13.73
N ARG A 434 -13.39 -9.77 13.96
CA ARG A 434 -12.62 -9.10 15.03
C ARG A 434 -12.18 -7.68 14.70
N VAL A 435 -11.81 -7.44 13.45
CA VAL A 435 -11.30 -6.16 12.96
C VAL A 435 -12.23 -5.67 11.86
N PRO A 436 -12.85 -4.49 12.00
CA PRO A 436 -13.69 -3.92 10.94
C PRO A 436 -12.93 -3.82 9.61
N PRO A 437 -13.60 -3.95 8.45
CA PRO A 437 -12.93 -3.90 7.15
C PRO A 437 -12.06 -2.65 6.95
N TRP A 438 -12.51 -1.49 7.43
CA TRP A 438 -11.77 -0.22 7.36
C TRP A 438 -10.86 0.04 8.57
N GLY A 439 -10.62 -0.95 9.44
CA GLY A 439 -9.91 -0.76 10.72
C GLY A 439 -10.77 -0.14 11.82
N VAL A 440 -11.75 0.69 11.43
CA VAL A 440 -12.81 1.21 12.30
C VAL A 440 -14.19 0.84 11.74
N PRO A 441 -15.26 0.77 12.58
CA PRO A 441 -16.62 0.56 12.08
C PRO A 441 -17.01 1.67 11.11
N ARG A 442 -17.79 1.37 10.06
CA ARG A 442 -18.21 2.38 9.06
C ARG A 442 -18.81 3.63 9.68
N ARG A 443 -19.63 3.45 10.73
CA ARG A 443 -20.26 4.56 11.49
C ARG A 443 -19.27 5.52 12.16
N ALA A 444 -18.00 5.14 12.31
CA ALA A 444 -16.94 5.93 12.91
C ALA A 444 -16.07 6.65 11.85
N LEU A 445 -16.30 6.42 10.55
CA LEU A 445 -15.63 7.17 9.50
C LEU A 445 -16.06 8.63 9.54
N ARG A 446 -15.09 9.52 9.39
CA ARG A 446 -15.32 10.97 9.37
C ARG A 446 -15.64 11.42 7.94
N PRO A 447 -16.69 12.25 7.74
CA PRO A 447 -17.04 12.77 6.43
C PRO A 447 -16.18 14.00 6.07
N LEU A 448 -14.84 13.84 6.08
CA LEU A 448 -13.93 14.92 5.68
C LEU A 448 -13.80 14.95 4.15
N PRO A 449 -13.86 16.14 3.52
CA PRO A 449 -13.67 16.27 2.08
C PRO A 449 -12.20 16.11 1.70
N ILE A 450 -11.94 15.87 0.42
CA ILE A 450 -10.62 16.07 -0.17
C ILE A 450 -10.42 17.57 -0.38
N ARG A 451 -9.26 18.09 0.05
CA ARG A 451 -8.91 19.50 -0.15
C ARG A 451 -8.69 19.77 -1.66
N PRO A 452 -9.35 20.77 -2.25
CA PRO A 452 -9.13 21.17 -3.64
C PRO A 452 -7.68 21.52 -3.94
N LEU A 453 -7.21 21.27 -5.18
CA LEU A 453 -5.82 21.55 -5.57
C LEU A 453 -5.40 23.01 -5.41
N ASP A 454 -6.30 23.96 -5.69
CA ASP A 454 -6.05 25.40 -5.59
C ASP A 454 -5.95 25.90 -4.14
N ALA A 455 -6.34 25.08 -3.17
CA ALA A 455 -6.18 25.32 -1.74
C ALA A 455 -4.96 24.59 -1.14
N LEU A 456 -4.17 23.88 -1.95
CA LEU A 456 -2.94 23.24 -1.51
C LEU A 456 -1.76 24.21 -1.63
N GLU A 457 -0.87 24.15 -0.63
CA GLU A 457 0.42 24.83 -0.67
C GLU A 457 1.51 23.80 -0.99
N GLY A 458 2.48 24.20 -1.81
CA GLY A 458 3.58 23.32 -2.20
C GLY A 458 4.59 23.99 -3.13
N GLU A 459 5.67 23.27 -3.39
CA GLU A 459 6.72 23.68 -4.32
C GLU A 459 6.43 23.18 -5.74
N TYR A 460 6.82 23.97 -6.73
CA TYR A 460 6.59 23.69 -8.15
C TYR A 460 7.88 23.78 -8.95
N TYR A 461 8.07 22.81 -9.84
CA TYR A 461 9.01 22.91 -10.94
C TYR A 461 8.31 23.55 -12.14
N LEU A 462 8.87 24.64 -12.66
CA LEU A 462 8.34 25.35 -13.81
C LEU A 462 9.39 25.39 -14.93
N ARG A 463 9.04 24.84 -16.10
CA ARG A 463 9.86 24.90 -17.31
C ARG A 463 9.17 25.77 -18.35
N PHE A 464 9.90 26.74 -18.89
CA PHE A 464 9.40 27.64 -19.92
C PHE A 464 10.33 27.62 -21.14
N MET A 465 9.76 27.66 -22.34
CA MET A 465 10.47 28.07 -23.53
C MET A 465 10.28 29.58 -23.70
N ALA A 466 11.38 30.33 -23.76
CA ALA A 466 11.33 31.78 -23.90
C ALA A 466 12.29 32.27 -24.99
N LEU A 467 11.98 33.44 -25.56
CA LEU A 467 12.87 34.10 -26.51
C LEU A 467 14.14 34.55 -25.78
N ASP A 468 15.30 34.33 -26.40
CA ASP A 468 16.58 34.77 -25.86
C ASP A 468 16.73 36.29 -25.96
N ARG A 469 16.25 37.01 -24.94
CA ARG A 469 16.30 38.47 -24.84
C ARG A 469 16.53 38.91 -23.39
N PRO A 470 17.33 39.97 -23.16
CA PRO A 470 17.43 40.60 -21.85
C PRO A 470 16.05 40.98 -21.29
N GLY A 471 15.86 40.80 -19.98
CA GLY A 471 14.63 41.18 -19.27
C GLY A 471 13.53 40.10 -19.23
N VAL A 472 13.68 38.97 -19.96
CA VAL A 472 12.71 37.86 -19.91
C VAL A 472 12.59 37.27 -18.50
N LEU A 473 13.72 36.90 -17.88
CA LEU A 473 13.71 36.37 -16.52
C LEU A 473 13.16 37.38 -15.51
N ALA A 474 13.54 38.66 -15.64
CA ALA A 474 13.01 39.72 -14.78
C ALA A 474 11.48 39.85 -14.89
N ARG A 475 10.92 39.67 -16.09
CA ARG A 475 9.48 39.67 -16.30
C ARG A 475 8.80 38.46 -15.66
N ILE A 476 9.37 37.26 -15.82
CA ILE A 476 8.86 36.03 -15.21
C ILE A 476 8.89 36.16 -13.68
N ALA A 477 10.05 36.51 -13.11
CA ALA A 477 10.21 36.72 -11.68
C ALA A 477 9.27 37.82 -11.14
N GLY A 478 9.06 38.90 -11.91
CA GLY A 478 8.11 39.94 -11.56
C GLY A 478 6.65 39.48 -11.57
N ILE A 479 6.26 38.54 -12.45
CA ILE A 479 4.92 37.93 -12.43
C ILE A 479 4.77 37.04 -11.20
N LEU A 480 5.73 36.16 -10.94
CA LEU A 480 5.71 35.26 -9.78
C LEU A 480 5.68 36.05 -8.46
N GLY A 481 6.47 37.12 -8.34
CA GLY A 481 6.47 37.98 -7.16
C GLY A 481 5.15 38.72 -6.94
N ARG A 482 4.43 39.14 -8.00
CA ARG A 482 3.08 39.71 -7.88
C ARG A 482 2.03 38.68 -7.45
N ALA A 483 2.30 37.40 -7.71
CA ALA A 483 1.51 36.26 -7.27
C ALA A 483 1.93 35.74 -5.88
N ASP A 484 2.87 36.42 -5.20
CA ASP A 484 3.45 36.02 -3.91
C ASP A 484 4.16 34.65 -3.94
N ILE A 485 4.74 34.30 -5.08
CA ILE A 485 5.51 33.07 -5.27
C ILE A 485 6.99 33.39 -5.16
N SER A 486 7.63 32.82 -4.13
CA SER A 486 9.09 32.88 -3.96
C SER A 486 9.79 31.90 -4.90
N ILE A 487 10.96 32.30 -5.42
CA ILE A 487 11.80 31.47 -6.29
C ILE A 487 12.92 30.88 -5.44
N ALA A 488 13.01 29.56 -5.39
CA ALA A 488 14.07 28.86 -4.67
C ALA A 488 15.35 28.68 -5.51
N SER A 489 15.21 28.43 -6.82
CA SER A 489 16.30 28.18 -7.77
C SER A 489 15.84 28.57 -9.19
N VAL A 490 16.79 28.95 -10.05
CA VAL A 490 16.58 29.29 -11.47
C VAL A 490 17.58 28.54 -12.32
#